data_AF-A0A8S9RPR8-F1
#
_entry.id   AF-A0A8S9RPR8-F1
#
_cell.length_a   1.000
_cell.length_b   1.000
_cell.length_c   1.000
_cell.angle_alpha   90.00
_cell.angle_beta   90.00
_cell.angle_gamma   90.00
#
_symmetry.space_group_name_H-M   'P 1'
#
loop_
_entity.id
_entity.type
_entity.pdbx_description
1 polymer ?
#
loop_
_entity_poly.entity_id
_entity_poly.type
_entity_poly.pdbx_seq_one_letter_code
_entity_poly.pdbx_strand_id
1 'polypeptide(L)'
;MLKRSDKVKPPYGSRTHRLGVTLVVIGLLLLAALLFRLGDKNHDQPTQIVKESLSSLSHPTVEIQNGTNLIWNIPNKPKAVLFIAHGCHRKASDFWDKSSSCPNCTGLPEEKVLVRTALSKSFAVVTVSSSGTCWSFGKEKIVVRDVIKTWVKKHNLERLPLVALGASSGGYFVSALALDMEFSSIVLMIAEGVFDRISVDKSYPPTLFVHMPKDVYRQQKIREFLEGLRVEGVDAAEIECLDLPLSPGFLADRIEGFDRGVSAQVFEVLREKGFVDEKGYMKRDGRRTPWRQALSGHKISLEESLVTPVEEELNLAYAYHEMTSLQSEQIFNWFESHMG
;
A
#
# COMPACT_ATOMS: atom_id res chain seq x y z
N MET A 1 74.60 -5.46 -52.57
CA MET A 1 75.62 -6.10 -51.72
C MET A 1 75.23 -5.90 -50.26
N LEU A 2 75.45 -6.94 -49.44
CA LEU A 2 75.29 -7.04 -47.97
C LEU A 2 73.86 -7.04 -47.41
N LYS A 3 73.49 -7.83 -46.40
CA LYS A 3 73.81 -9.20 -45.95
C LYS A 3 72.73 -9.52 -44.89
N ARG A 4 72.23 -10.76 -44.89
CA ARG A 4 71.26 -11.32 -43.94
C ARG A 4 71.85 -11.41 -42.52
N SER A 5 71.05 -11.19 -41.47
CA SER A 5 71.17 -11.96 -40.23
C SER A 5 69.89 -11.93 -39.40
N ASP A 6 69.35 -13.12 -39.18
CA ASP A 6 68.29 -13.46 -38.24
C ASP A 6 68.69 -13.20 -36.78
N LYS A 7 67.72 -12.85 -35.93
CA LYS A 7 67.77 -13.10 -34.48
C LYS A 7 66.40 -13.56 -33.95
N VAL A 8 66.27 -14.88 -33.86
CA VAL A 8 65.90 -15.70 -32.68
C VAL A 8 64.70 -15.25 -31.84
N LYS A 9 63.62 -16.04 -31.92
CA LYS A 9 62.56 -16.15 -30.90
C LYS A 9 63.12 -16.72 -29.60
N PRO A 10 62.80 -16.19 -28.40
CA PRO A 10 63.05 -16.91 -27.16
C PRO A 10 61.93 -17.93 -26.89
N PRO A 11 62.27 -19.18 -26.56
CA PRO A 11 61.32 -20.18 -26.11
C PRO A 11 61.34 -20.23 -24.58
N TYR A 12 60.24 -19.88 -23.90
CA TYR A 12 59.86 -20.56 -22.66
C TYR A 12 58.50 -20.04 -22.17
N GLY A 13 57.47 -20.87 -22.33
CA GLY A 13 56.28 -20.78 -21.49
C GLY A 13 56.66 -21.13 -20.07
N SER A 14 56.62 -20.16 -19.16
CA SER A 14 56.88 -20.40 -17.75
C SER A 14 55.56 -20.80 -17.06
N ARG A 15 55.58 -22.03 -16.55
CA ARG A 15 54.62 -22.70 -15.65
C ARG A 15 53.99 -21.80 -14.57
N THR A 16 54.61 -20.68 -14.23
CA THR A 16 54.21 -19.74 -13.18
C THR A 16 52.93 -18.99 -13.49
N HIS A 17 52.67 -18.61 -14.75
CA HIS A 17 51.40 -17.96 -15.11
C HIS A 17 50.22 -18.93 -15.07
N ARG A 18 50.44 -20.21 -15.43
CA ARG A 18 49.39 -21.25 -15.31
C ARG A 18 49.10 -21.55 -13.85
N LEU A 19 50.11 -21.70 -12.99
CA LEU A 19 49.93 -21.92 -11.55
C LEU A 19 49.18 -20.77 -10.86
N GLY A 20 49.49 -19.51 -11.19
CA GLY A 20 48.77 -18.34 -10.67
C GLY A 20 47.29 -18.32 -11.07
N VAL A 21 46.99 -18.62 -12.34
CA VAL A 21 45.60 -18.69 -12.83
C VAL A 21 44.86 -19.87 -12.22
N THR A 22 45.50 -21.04 -12.07
CA THR A 22 44.88 -22.22 -11.44
C THR A 22 44.57 -21.97 -9.97
N LEU A 23 45.46 -21.30 -9.23
CA LEU A 23 45.22 -20.95 -7.82
C LEU A 23 44.07 -19.94 -7.65
N VAL A 24 43.94 -18.96 -8.55
CA VAL A 24 42.82 -18.00 -8.54
C VAL A 24 41.48 -18.70 -8.85
N VAL A 25 41.46 -19.61 -9.83
CA VAL A 25 40.25 -20.37 -10.18
C VAL A 25 39.84 -21.31 -9.04
N ILE A 26 40.80 -21.99 -8.39
CA ILE A 26 40.51 -22.82 -7.21
C ILE A 26 40.01 -21.96 -6.05
N GLY A 27 40.59 -20.78 -5.83
CA GLY A 27 40.13 -19.83 -4.82
C GLY A 27 38.67 -19.37 -5.05
N LEU A 28 38.31 -19.05 -6.29
CA LEU A 28 36.95 -18.65 -6.66
C LEU A 28 35.95 -19.82 -6.53
N LEU A 29 36.35 -21.04 -6.90
CA LEU A 29 35.51 -22.24 -6.74
C LEU A 29 35.29 -22.60 -5.25
N LEU A 30 36.31 -22.43 -4.41
CA LEU A 30 36.19 -22.62 -2.97
C LEU A 30 35.31 -21.54 -2.34
N LEU A 31 35.41 -20.28 -2.80
CA LEU A 31 34.54 -19.19 -2.35
C LEU A 31 33.08 -19.43 -2.77
N ALA A 32 32.85 -19.88 -4.00
CA ALA A 32 31.52 -20.24 -4.49
C ALA A 32 30.94 -21.45 -3.72
N ALA A 33 31.76 -22.46 -3.41
CA ALA A 33 31.35 -23.59 -2.60
C ALA A 33 31.08 -23.21 -1.14
N LEU A 34 31.83 -22.24 -0.58
CA LEU A 34 31.58 -21.70 0.76
C LEU A 34 30.28 -20.89 0.79
N LEU A 35 30.03 -20.06 -0.24
CA LEU A 35 28.78 -19.31 -0.41
C LEU A 35 27.58 -20.24 -0.63
N PHE A 36 27.75 -21.35 -1.37
CA PHE A 36 26.72 -22.39 -1.51
C PHE A 36 26.48 -23.14 -0.18
N ARG A 37 27.51 -23.43 0.61
CA ARG A 37 27.36 -24.08 1.93
C ARG A 37 26.84 -23.15 3.02
N LEU A 38 27.03 -21.84 2.88
CA LEU A 38 26.43 -20.80 3.74
C LEU A 38 25.00 -20.46 3.29
N GLY A 39 24.68 -20.65 2.01
CA GLY A 39 23.33 -20.48 1.45
C GLY A 39 22.37 -21.63 1.70
N ASP A 40 22.83 -22.76 2.27
CA ASP A 40 22.05 -24.00 2.44
C ASP A 40 21.86 -24.42 3.91
N LYS A 41 21.94 -23.44 4.82
CA LYS A 41 21.56 -23.62 6.24
C LYS A 41 20.58 -22.55 6.65
N ASN A 42 19.34 -22.71 6.19
CA ASN A 42 18.11 -22.29 6.88
C ASN A 42 16.93 -22.86 6.10
N HIS A 43 16.71 -24.17 6.24
CA HIS A 43 15.43 -24.78 5.93
C HIS A 43 14.78 -25.27 7.23
N ASP A 44 14.66 -24.35 8.19
CA ASP A 44 13.70 -24.51 9.28
C ASP A 44 12.31 -24.17 8.74
N GLN A 45 11.34 -25.06 8.95
CA GLN A 45 9.95 -24.95 8.52
C GLN A 45 9.31 -23.60 8.91
N PRO A 46 8.93 -22.72 7.95
CA PRO A 46 8.12 -21.53 8.26
C PRO A 46 6.62 -21.78 8.00
N THR A 47 6.23 -22.93 7.45
CA THR A 47 4.94 -23.07 6.76
C THR A 47 3.73 -23.29 7.64
N GLN A 48 3.89 -23.70 8.91
CA GLN A 48 2.75 -23.88 9.83
C GLN A 48 2.51 -22.67 10.74
N ILE A 49 3.55 -22.11 11.35
CA ILE A 49 3.42 -20.96 12.26
C ILE A 49 2.96 -19.70 11.51
N VAL A 50 3.44 -19.48 10.29
CA VAL A 50 2.98 -18.35 9.45
C VAL A 50 1.52 -18.55 9.03
N LYS A 51 1.11 -19.78 8.69
CA LYS A 51 -0.28 -20.10 8.30
C LYS A 51 -1.27 -19.93 9.45
N GLU A 52 -0.93 -20.40 10.65
CA GLU A 52 -1.80 -20.24 11.83
C GLU A 52 -1.92 -18.76 12.24
N SER A 53 -0.81 -18.00 12.22
CA SER A 53 -0.88 -16.55 12.50
C SER A 53 -1.73 -15.82 11.46
N LEU A 54 -1.57 -16.13 10.16
CA LEU A 54 -2.37 -15.52 9.10
C LEU A 54 -3.85 -15.91 9.22
N SER A 55 -4.16 -17.14 9.63
CA SER A 55 -5.54 -17.62 9.80
C SER A 55 -6.31 -16.92 10.92
N SER A 56 -5.63 -16.51 12.00
CA SER A 56 -6.22 -15.69 13.07
C SER A 56 -6.41 -14.23 12.66
N LEU A 57 -5.59 -13.75 11.71
CA LEU A 57 -5.74 -12.41 11.11
C LEU A 57 -6.89 -12.33 10.10
N SER A 58 -7.40 -13.48 9.63
CA SER A 58 -8.46 -13.59 8.62
C SER A 58 -9.88 -13.28 9.12
N HIS A 59 -10.09 -13.22 10.44
CA HIS A 59 -11.43 -13.11 11.02
C HIS A 59 -11.57 -11.83 11.83
N PRO A 60 -12.04 -10.74 11.22
CA PRO A 60 -12.30 -9.52 11.96
C PRO A 60 -13.45 -9.69 12.94
N THR A 61 -13.46 -8.85 13.97
CA THR A 61 -14.63 -8.62 14.82
C THR A 61 -15.43 -7.44 14.27
N VAL A 62 -16.74 -7.63 14.12
CA VAL A 62 -17.69 -6.59 13.73
C VAL A 62 -18.45 -6.13 14.97
N GLU A 63 -18.45 -4.83 15.22
CA GLU A 63 -19.09 -4.22 16.38
C GLU A 63 -19.87 -2.97 15.96
N ILE A 64 -20.99 -2.70 16.64
CA ILE A 64 -21.70 -1.42 16.52
C ILE A 64 -21.58 -0.69 17.85
N GLN A 65 -21.03 0.52 17.80
CA GLN A 65 -20.84 1.36 18.97
C GLN A 65 -21.35 2.77 18.67
N ASN A 66 -22.24 3.29 19.52
CA ASN A 66 -22.86 4.61 19.34
C ASN A 66 -23.53 4.82 17.96
N GLY A 67 -24.06 3.74 17.37
CA GLY A 67 -24.65 3.74 16.03
C GLY A 67 -23.64 3.74 14.88
N THR A 68 -22.35 3.63 15.18
CA THR A 68 -21.27 3.55 14.20
C THR A 68 -20.82 2.11 14.02
N ASN A 69 -20.56 1.69 12.77
CA ASN A 69 -20.03 0.37 12.46
C ASN A 69 -18.50 0.39 12.59
N LEU A 70 -17.97 -0.51 13.41
CA LEU A 70 -16.54 -0.75 13.61
C LEU A 70 -16.21 -2.16 13.16
N ILE A 71 -15.09 -2.30 12.47
CA ILE A 71 -14.52 -3.60 12.15
C ILE A 71 -13.04 -3.57 12.50
N TRP A 72 -12.61 -4.54 13.29
CA TRP A 72 -11.28 -4.51 13.89
C TRP A 72 -10.66 -5.91 14.05
N ASN A 73 -9.33 -5.94 14.16
CA ASN A 73 -8.58 -7.11 14.57
C ASN A 73 -7.35 -6.66 15.38
N ILE A 74 -7.03 -7.39 16.45
CA ILE A 74 -5.92 -7.11 17.37
C ILE A 74 -4.97 -8.31 17.33
N PRO A 75 -3.72 -8.13 16.84
CA PRO A 75 -2.72 -9.19 16.89
C PRO A 75 -2.30 -9.49 18.33
N ASN A 76 -1.74 -10.67 18.59
CA ASN A 76 -1.39 -11.12 19.96
C ASN A 76 -0.48 -10.16 20.75
N LYS A 77 0.41 -9.43 20.05
CA LYS A 77 1.35 -8.47 20.65
C LYS A 77 1.30 -7.16 19.86
N PRO A 78 0.25 -6.35 20.03
CA PRO A 78 0.12 -5.12 19.27
C PRO A 78 1.17 -4.11 19.74
N LYS A 79 1.81 -3.43 18.79
CA LYS A 79 2.81 -2.38 19.06
C LYS A 79 2.25 -0.97 18.95
N ALA A 80 1.15 -0.81 18.22
CA ALA A 80 0.46 0.46 17.99
C ALA A 80 -1.00 0.20 17.62
N VAL A 81 -1.84 1.21 17.76
CA VAL A 81 -3.22 1.23 17.26
C VAL A 81 -3.26 2.03 15.96
N LEU A 82 -3.85 1.46 14.92
CA LEU A 82 -4.13 2.14 13.65
C LEU A 82 -5.64 2.33 13.49
N PHE A 83 -6.06 3.59 13.45
CA PHE A 83 -7.39 3.99 12.99
C PHE A 83 -7.37 4.26 11.48
N ILE A 84 -8.35 3.69 10.75
CA ILE A 84 -8.50 3.93 9.31
C ILE A 84 -9.87 4.55 8.97
N ALA A 85 -9.84 5.69 8.26
CA ALA A 85 -11.00 6.41 7.75
C ALA A 85 -11.09 6.29 6.22
N HIS A 86 -12.21 5.74 5.74
CA HIS A 86 -12.44 5.44 4.32
C HIS A 86 -12.70 6.69 3.45
N GLY A 87 -12.59 6.57 2.12
CA GLY A 87 -13.01 7.60 1.16
C GLY A 87 -14.52 7.64 0.92
N CYS A 88 -15.01 8.64 0.18
CA CYS A 88 -16.45 8.71 -0.14
C CYS A 88 -16.95 7.45 -0.86
N HIS A 89 -18.19 7.03 -0.58
CA HIS A 89 -18.83 5.82 -1.13
C HIS A 89 -18.17 4.50 -0.70
N ARG A 90 -17.21 4.54 0.21
CA ARG A 90 -16.62 3.38 0.87
C ARG A 90 -17.17 3.23 2.28
N LYS A 91 -16.75 2.19 2.99
CA LYS A 91 -17.16 1.84 4.36
C LYS A 91 -16.12 0.94 5.01
N ALA A 92 -16.19 0.78 6.33
CA ALA A 92 -15.28 -0.10 7.08
C ALA A 92 -15.21 -1.53 6.50
N SER A 93 -16.34 -2.05 6.01
CA SER A 93 -16.44 -3.42 5.46
C SER A 93 -15.63 -3.64 4.17
N ASP A 94 -15.17 -2.58 3.53
CA ASP A 94 -14.38 -2.67 2.30
C ASP A 94 -12.91 -3.07 2.61
N PHE A 95 -12.45 -2.84 3.84
CA PHE A 95 -11.09 -3.14 4.29
C PHE A 95 -10.85 -4.59 4.72
N TRP A 96 -11.89 -5.42 4.75
CA TRP A 96 -11.82 -6.76 5.28
C TRP A 96 -12.41 -7.76 4.31
N ASP A 97 -11.85 -8.96 4.28
CA ASP A 97 -12.39 -10.03 3.46
C ASP A 97 -13.73 -10.53 3.98
N LYS A 98 -14.58 -10.96 3.04
CA LYS A 98 -15.81 -11.67 3.38
C LYS A 98 -15.48 -12.95 4.14
N SER A 99 -16.09 -13.12 5.31
CA SER A 99 -15.87 -14.31 6.15
C SER A 99 -17.14 -14.64 6.95
N SER A 100 -17.11 -15.73 7.71
CA SER A 100 -18.22 -16.06 8.63
C SER A 100 -18.43 -15.00 9.71
N SER A 101 -17.37 -14.33 10.16
CA SER A 101 -17.45 -13.25 11.15
C SER A 101 -17.83 -11.90 10.55
N CYS A 102 -17.60 -11.71 9.24
CA CYS A 102 -18.07 -10.54 8.50
C CYS A 102 -18.67 -10.94 7.13
N PRO A 103 -19.93 -11.40 7.09
CA PRO A 103 -20.57 -11.82 5.84
C PRO A 103 -20.85 -10.66 4.87
N ASN A 104 -20.89 -9.43 5.38
CA ASN A 104 -21.14 -8.21 4.60
C ASN A 104 -19.84 -7.48 4.20
N CYS A 105 -18.68 -8.03 4.54
CA CYS A 105 -17.40 -7.51 4.11
C CYS A 105 -17.17 -7.76 2.62
N THR A 106 -16.51 -6.82 1.96
CA THR A 106 -16.29 -6.81 0.51
C THR A 106 -14.84 -7.10 0.17
N GLY A 107 -13.88 -6.53 0.89
CA GLY A 107 -12.46 -6.77 0.69
C GLY A 107 -11.95 -6.18 -0.63
N LEU A 108 -12.04 -4.86 -0.77
CA LEU A 108 -11.48 -4.14 -1.92
C LEU A 108 -9.96 -4.28 -1.96
N PRO A 109 -9.35 -4.32 -3.16
CA PRO A 109 -7.95 -4.73 -3.34
C PRO A 109 -6.95 -3.94 -2.49
N GLU A 110 -7.01 -2.62 -2.54
CA GLU A 110 -6.02 -1.76 -1.86
C GLU A 110 -6.29 -1.66 -0.36
N GLU A 111 -7.56 -1.53 0.02
CA GLU A 111 -8.01 -1.42 1.39
C GLU A 111 -7.62 -2.65 2.22
N LYS A 112 -7.88 -3.86 1.71
CA LYS A 112 -7.54 -5.08 2.44
C LYS A 112 -6.04 -5.31 2.55
N VAL A 113 -5.26 -4.92 1.55
CA VAL A 113 -3.80 -5.04 1.61
C VAL A 113 -3.24 -4.11 2.67
N LEU A 114 -3.75 -2.88 2.80
CA LEU A 114 -3.37 -1.97 3.89
C LEU A 114 -3.63 -2.59 5.28
N VAL A 115 -4.80 -3.20 5.49
CA VAL A 115 -5.11 -3.89 6.76
C VAL A 115 -4.22 -5.10 6.99
N ARG A 116 -4.05 -5.97 5.97
CA ARG A 116 -3.19 -7.16 6.07
C ARG A 116 -1.74 -6.76 6.39
N THR A 117 -1.22 -5.70 5.78
CA THR A 117 0.13 -5.18 6.07
C THR A 117 0.23 -4.57 7.46
N ALA A 118 -0.78 -3.83 7.92
CA ALA A 118 -0.82 -3.31 9.29
C ALA A 118 -0.77 -4.46 10.32
N LEU A 119 -1.62 -5.47 10.14
CA LEU A 119 -1.70 -6.64 11.03
C LEU A 119 -0.40 -7.45 11.03
N SER A 120 0.22 -7.66 9.85
CA SER A 120 1.52 -8.37 9.76
C SER A 120 2.64 -7.61 10.44
N LYS A 121 2.56 -6.27 10.49
CA LYS A 121 3.46 -5.40 11.27
C LYS A 121 3.05 -5.23 12.74
N SER A 122 2.10 -6.03 13.23
CA SER A 122 1.61 -6.03 14.61
C SER A 122 0.92 -4.72 15.05
N PHE A 123 0.22 -4.04 14.14
CA PHE A 123 -0.71 -2.98 14.51
C PHE A 123 -2.07 -3.59 14.90
N ALA A 124 -2.68 -3.09 15.97
CA ALA A 124 -4.09 -3.29 16.24
C ALA A 124 -4.88 -2.36 15.31
N VAL A 125 -5.73 -2.92 14.44
CA VAL A 125 -6.41 -2.15 13.39
C VAL A 125 -7.88 -1.98 13.71
N VAL A 126 -8.37 -0.74 13.64
CA VAL A 126 -9.78 -0.41 13.71
C VAL A 126 -10.20 0.45 12.51
N THR A 127 -11.18 -0.04 11.76
CA THR A 127 -11.82 0.68 10.66
C THR A 127 -13.21 1.10 11.10
N VAL A 128 -13.62 2.31 10.73
CA VAL A 128 -14.91 2.88 11.15
C VAL A 128 -15.64 3.39 9.92
N SER A 129 -16.92 3.08 9.80
CA SER A 129 -17.77 3.65 8.75
C SER A 129 -18.26 5.03 9.15
N SER A 130 -18.20 5.99 8.23
CA SER A 130 -18.90 7.25 8.37
C SER A 130 -20.42 7.01 8.44
N SER A 131 -21.12 7.97 9.02
CA SER A 131 -22.58 8.05 9.15
C SER A 131 -23.30 8.26 7.82
N GLY A 132 -22.57 8.64 6.76
CA GLY A 132 -23.10 8.86 5.43
C GLY A 132 -22.21 8.29 4.33
N THR A 133 -22.25 8.92 3.17
CA THR A 133 -21.38 8.57 2.03
C THR A 133 -19.95 9.05 2.23
N CYS A 134 -19.78 10.21 2.85
CA CYS A 134 -18.51 10.86 3.14
C CYS A 134 -18.48 11.28 4.61
N TRP A 135 -17.29 11.49 5.14
CA TRP A 135 -17.09 12.04 6.48
C TRP A 135 -17.52 13.50 6.61
N SER A 136 -17.98 13.86 7.80
CA SER A 136 -18.36 15.20 8.25
C SER A 136 -17.60 15.58 9.53
N PHE A 137 -17.36 16.87 9.74
CA PHE A 137 -16.49 17.34 10.84
C PHE A 137 -17.24 17.75 12.11
N GLY A 138 -18.58 17.70 12.09
CA GLY A 138 -19.43 18.11 13.20
C GLY A 138 -19.59 17.02 14.26
N LYS A 139 -20.84 16.62 14.53
CA LYS A 139 -21.19 15.59 15.52
C LYS A 139 -20.43 14.28 15.30
N GLU A 140 -20.20 13.90 14.05
CA GLU A 140 -19.50 12.67 13.69
C GLU A 140 -18.06 12.63 14.22
N LYS A 141 -17.33 13.74 14.16
CA LYS A 141 -15.96 13.84 14.72
C LYS A 141 -15.94 13.48 16.22
N ILE A 142 -16.90 14.02 16.97
CA ILE A 142 -17.07 13.77 18.41
C ILE A 142 -17.39 12.29 18.65
N VAL A 143 -18.37 11.73 17.91
CA VAL A 143 -18.78 10.33 18.05
C VAL A 143 -17.60 9.38 17.78
N VAL A 144 -16.85 9.61 16.70
CA VAL A 144 -15.74 8.74 16.30
C VAL A 144 -14.58 8.83 17.28
N ARG A 145 -14.25 10.03 17.76
CA ARG A 145 -13.27 10.22 18.86
C ARG A 145 -13.63 9.37 20.08
N ASP A 146 -14.88 9.44 20.52
CA ASP A 146 -15.34 8.74 21.72
C ASP A 146 -15.39 7.22 21.51
N VAL A 147 -15.77 6.80 20.30
CA VAL A 147 -15.74 5.41 19.86
C VAL A 147 -14.31 4.86 19.91
N ILE A 148 -13.33 5.54 19.31
CA ILE A 148 -11.93 5.10 19.31
C ILE A 148 -11.38 5.07 20.73
N LYS A 149 -11.58 6.14 21.53
CA LYS A 149 -11.10 6.18 22.93
C LYS A 149 -11.67 5.04 23.77
N THR A 150 -12.97 4.77 23.63
CA THR A 150 -13.64 3.69 24.36
C THR A 150 -13.14 2.33 23.89
N TRP A 151 -12.95 2.13 22.58
CA TRP A 151 -12.43 0.88 22.02
C TRP A 151 -10.99 0.61 22.49
N VAL A 152 -10.11 1.61 22.41
CA VAL A 152 -8.72 1.52 22.91
C VAL A 152 -8.70 1.11 24.38
N LYS A 153 -9.54 1.75 25.20
CA LYS A 153 -9.67 1.43 26.63
C LYS A 153 -10.22 0.02 26.89
N LYS A 154 -11.28 -0.36 26.19
CA LYS A 154 -11.91 -1.69 26.30
C LYS A 154 -10.92 -2.82 26.06
N HIS A 155 -9.94 -2.59 25.19
CA HIS A 155 -8.93 -3.58 24.81
C HIS A 155 -7.57 -3.38 25.49
N ASN A 156 -7.46 -2.49 26.49
CA ASN A 156 -6.24 -2.21 27.26
C ASN A 156 -5.06 -1.74 26.37
N LEU A 157 -5.34 -0.92 25.36
CA LEU A 157 -4.37 -0.44 24.37
C LEU A 157 -3.90 1.00 24.65
N GLU A 158 -4.29 1.62 25.78
CA GLU A 158 -4.05 3.05 26.07
C GLU A 158 -2.57 3.43 26.16
N ARG A 159 -1.69 2.45 26.41
CA ARG A 159 -0.23 2.66 26.48
C ARG A 159 0.47 2.57 25.13
N LEU A 160 -0.26 2.20 24.08
CA LEU A 160 0.31 2.06 22.75
C LEU A 160 0.17 3.37 21.97
N PRO A 161 1.14 3.69 21.10
CA PRO A 161 1.02 4.75 20.12
C PRO A 161 -0.28 4.60 19.32
N LEU A 162 -1.00 5.71 19.11
CA LEU A 162 -2.17 5.76 18.26
C LEU A 162 -1.80 6.50 16.97
N VAL A 163 -2.01 5.87 15.82
CA VAL A 163 -1.79 6.48 14.50
C VAL A 163 -3.07 6.42 13.68
N ALA A 164 -3.18 7.28 12.67
CA ALA A 164 -4.35 7.31 11.80
C ALA A 164 -3.99 7.39 10.32
N LEU A 165 -4.81 6.74 9.50
CA LEU A 165 -4.78 6.83 8.04
C LEU A 165 -6.17 7.22 7.53
N GLY A 166 -6.24 8.20 6.65
CA GLY A 166 -7.51 8.59 6.02
C GLY A 166 -7.37 8.77 4.52
N ALA A 167 -8.32 8.27 3.73
CA ALA A 167 -8.36 8.47 2.28
C ALA A 167 -9.43 9.46 1.84
N SER A 168 -9.10 10.41 0.97
CA SER A 168 -10.02 11.42 0.42
C SER A 168 -10.80 12.12 1.55
N SER A 169 -12.14 12.02 1.61
CA SER A 169 -12.94 12.55 2.73
C SER A 169 -12.48 12.06 4.11
N GLY A 170 -11.99 10.82 4.20
CA GLY A 170 -11.37 10.27 5.40
C GLY A 170 -10.05 10.94 5.76
N GLY A 171 -9.26 11.38 4.77
CA GLY A 171 -8.03 12.13 5.01
C GLY A 171 -8.32 13.52 5.57
N TYR A 172 -9.30 14.23 5.00
CA TYR A 172 -9.78 15.48 5.62
C TYR A 172 -10.28 15.25 7.05
N PHE A 173 -11.03 14.17 7.26
CA PHE A 173 -11.57 13.83 8.58
C PHE A 173 -10.47 13.55 9.60
N VAL A 174 -9.46 12.73 9.24
CA VAL A 174 -8.31 12.45 10.10
C VAL A 174 -7.55 13.73 10.45
N SER A 175 -7.34 14.63 9.47
CA SER A 175 -6.68 15.91 9.76
C SER A 175 -7.49 16.80 10.72
N ALA A 176 -8.82 16.77 10.65
CA ALA A 176 -9.67 17.51 11.59
C ALA A 176 -9.73 16.83 12.98
N LEU A 177 -9.71 15.50 13.02
CA LEU A 177 -9.76 14.68 14.23
C LEU A 177 -8.46 14.79 15.04
N ALA A 178 -7.33 15.02 14.38
CA ALA A 178 -6.02 15.22 15.00
C ALA A 178 -5.95 16.42 15.96
N LEU A 179 -6.91 17.35 15.92
CA LEU A 179 -7.04 18.40 16.92
C LEU A 179 -7.63 17.92 18.26
N ASP A 180 -8.37 16.81 18.25
CA ASP A 180 -9.10 16.30 19.42
C ASP A 180 -8.51 14.99 19.96
N MET A 181 -7.47 14.48 19.30
CA MET A 181 -6.84 13.19 19.56
C MET A 181 -5.32 13.29 19.38
N GLU A 182 -4.59 12.74 20.34
CA GLU A 182 -3.14 12.64 20.29
C GLU A 182 -2.74 11.45 19.41
N PHE A 183 -2.50 11.73 18.12
CA PHE A 183 -1.89 10.76 17.22
C PHE A 183 -0.37 10.91 17.26
N SER A 184 0.35 9.80 17.26
CA SER A 184 1.81 9.78 17.11
C SER A 184 2.25 10.21 15.70
N SER A 185 1.44 9.89 14.70
CA SER A 185 1.55 10.41 13.33
C SER A 185 0.29 10.08 12.54
N ILE A 186 0.06 10.81 11.45
CA ILE A 186 -1.09 10.62 10.55
C ILE A 186 -0.66 10.48 9.09
N VAL A 187 -1.47 9.77 8.30
CA VAL A 187 -1.32 9.61 6.86
C VAL A 187 -2.58 10.08 6.15
N LEU A 188 -2.41 11.03 5.24
CA LEU A 188 -3.47 11.61 4.43
C LEU A 188 -3.32 11.12 2.99
N MET A 189 -4.14 10.13 2.61
CA MET A 189 -4.14 9.57 1.26
C MET A 189 -5.11 10.34 0.37
N ILE A 190 -4.66 10.74 -0.82
CA ILE A 190 -5.43 11.49 -1.84
C ILE A 190 -6.23 12.66 -1.24
N ALA A 191 -5.66 13.26 -0.19
CA ALA A 191 -6.27 14.27 0.64
C ALA A 191 -5.24 15.34 0.99
N GLU A 192 -5.62 16.61 0.97
CA GLU A 192 -4.76 17.73 1.39
C GLU A 192 -4.95 18.10 2.86
N GLY A 193 -5.97 17.56 3.53
CA GLY A 193 -6.33 17.94 4.89
C GLY A 193 -7.12 19.24 4.99
N VAL A 194 -7.44 19.68 6.20
CA VAL A 194 -8.23 20.89 6.49
C VAL A 194 -7.38 22.07 7.00
N PHE A 195 -6.12 22.13 6.58
CA PHE A 195 -5.12 23.08 7.11
C PHE A 195 -5.43 24.57 6.82
N ASP A 196 -6.34 24.85 5.90
CA ASP A 196 -6.91 26.18 5.66
C ASP A 196 -7.95 26.61 6.71
N ARG A 197 -8.42 25.67 7.55
CA ARG A 197 -9.53 25.85 8.50
C ARG A 197 -9.11 25.62 9.94
N ILE A 198 -7.88 25.21 10.18
CA ILE A 198 -7.36 24.88 11.51
C ILE A 198 -6.08 25.65 11.78
N SER A 199 -5.85 25.99 13.04
CA SER A 199 -4.55 26.49 13.48
C SER A 199 -3.66 25.29 13.80
N VAL A 200 -2.54 25.22 13.10
CA VAL A 200 -1.50 24.21 13.34
C VAL A 200 -0.33 24.88 14.06
N ASP A 201 0.24 24.16 15.01
CA ASP A 201 1.55 24.44 15.58
C ASP A 201 2.35 23.13 15.65
N LYS A 202 3.59 23.20 16.16
CA LYS A 202 4.49 22.05 16.32
C LYS A 202 3.94 20.86 17.15
N SER A 203 2.82 21.01 17.86
CA SER A 203 2.17 19.92 18.59
C SER A 203 1.25 19.08 17.71
N TYR A 204 0.91 19.56 16.52
CA TYR A 204 0.14 18.79 15.55
C TYR A 204 0.94 17.56 15.07
N PRO A 205 0.29 16.40 14.86
CA PRO A 205 1.01 15.17 14.56
C PRO A 205 1.81 15.24 13.26
N PRO A 206 2.98 14.58 13.22
CA PRO A 206 3.71 14.35 11.98
C PRO A 206 2.79 13.81 10.88
N THR A 207 2.80 14.45 9.72
CA THR A 207 1.85 14.19 8.63
C THR A 207 2.52 13.73 7.36
N LEU A 208 2.18 12.53 6.89
CA LEU A 208 2.58 12.03 5.58
C LEU A 208 1.42 12.18 4.59
N PHE A 209 1.67 12.85 3.47
CA PHE A 209 0.76 12.89 2.33
C PHE A 209 1.09 11.75 1.36
N VAL A 210 0.07 11.02 0.91
CA VAL A 210 0.23 10.00 -0.14
C VAL A 210 -0.74 10.33 -1.24
N HIS A 211 -0.25 10.71 -2.41
CA HIS A 211 -1.12 11.21 -3.47
C HIS A 211 -0.69 10.73 -4.84
N MET A 212 -1.54 11.01 -5.82
CA MET A 212 -1.29 10.63 -7.20
C MET A 212 -1.10 11.88 -8.03
N PRO A 213 0.02 12.02 -8.77
CA PRO A 213 0.40 13.29 -9.37
C PRO A 213 -0.50 13.74 -10.52
N LYS A 214 -1.34 12.87 -11.11
CA LYS A 214 -2.32 13.32 -12.11
C LYS A 214 -3.54 13.99 -11.50
N ASP A 215 -3.76 13.88 -10.19
CA ASP A 215 -4.69 14.74 -9.46
C ASP A 215 -4.00 16.09 -9.17
N VAL A 216 -3.87 16.90 -10.23
CA VAL A 216 -3.05 18.12 -10.22
C VAL A 216 -3.54 19.14 -9.20
N TYR A 217 -4.87 19.24 -9.02
CA TYR A 217 -5.45 20.12 -8.01
C TYR A 217 -5.00 19.69 -6.60
N ARG A 218 -5.11 18.40 -6.29
CA ARG A 218 -4.70 17.84 -5.01
C ARG A 218 -3.20 17.99 -4.78
N GLN A 219 -2.39 17.66 -5.78
CA GLN A 219 -0.93 17.78 -5.73
C GLN A 219 -0.51 19.21 -5.39
N GLN A 220 -1.12 20.21 -6.04
CA GLN A 220 -0.81 21.60 -5.74
C GLN A 220 -1.13 21.95 -4.28
N LYS A 221 -2.32 21.58 -3.80
CA LYS A 221 -2.74 21.85 -2.43
C LYS A 221 -1.87 21.15 -1.39
N ILE A 222 -1.47 19.91 -1.66
CA ILE A 222 -0.55 19.15 -0.80
C ILE A 222 0.79 19.86 -0.69
N ARG A 223 1.36 20.36 -1.79
CA ARG A 223 2.63 21.11 -1.76
C ARG A 223 2.52 22.36 -0.89
N GLU A 224 1.45 23.13 -1.06
CA GLU A 224 1.18 24.34 -0.24
C GLU A 224 1.14 24.01 1.26
N PHE A 225 0.40 22.95 1.65
CA PHE A 225 0.26 22.59 3.06
C PHE A 225 1.47 21.85 3.63
N LEU A 226 2.19 21.06 2.83
CA LEU A 226 3.44 20.43 3.21
C LEU A 226 4.47 21.48 3.65
N GLU A 227 4.60 22.56 2.86
CA GLU A 227 5.48 23.68 3.20
C GLU A 227 5.00 24.40 4.48
N GLY A 228 3.69 24.68 4.59
CA GLY A 228 3.11 25.32 5.77
C GLY A 228 3.34 24.53 7.06
N LEU A 229 3.12 23.21 7.05
CA LEU A 229 3.36 22.34 8.21
C LEU A 229 4.82 22.38 8.66
N ARG A 230 5.76 22.33 7.71
CA ARG A 230 7.20 22.41 8.01
C ARG A 230 7.61 23.74 8.60
N VAL A 231 7.00 24.85 8.14
CA VAL A 231 7.23 26.19 8.70
C VAL A 231 6.75 26.27 10.16
N GLU A 232 5.62 25.64 10.48
CA GLU A 232 5.09 25.53 11.85
C GLU A 232 5.85 24.52 12.73
N GLY A 233 6.88 23.87 12.19
CA GLY A 233 7.73 22.91 12.90
C GLY A 233 7.13 21.52 13.04
N VAL A 234 6.11 21.18 12.24
CA VAL A 234 5.55 19.83 12.14
C VAL A 234 6.36 19.03 11.12
N ASP A 235 6.78 17.82 11.48
CA ASP A 235 7.41 16.93 10.51
C ASP A 235 6.37 16.48 9.47
N ALA A 236 6.69 16.68 8.19
CA ALA A 236 5.79 16.38 7.11
C ALA A 236 6.55 15.94 5.86
N ALA A 237 5.99 14.97 5.15
CA ALA A 237 6.55 14.40 3.93
C ALA A 237 5.45 14.08 2.91
N GLU A 238 5.86 13.80 1.67
CA GLU A 238 4.95 13.31 0.63
C GLU A 238 5.50 12.07 -0.07
N ILE A 239 4.57 11.25 -0.58
CA ILE A 239 4.84 10.15 -1.50
C ILE A 239 3.94 10.33 -2.73
N GLU A 240 4.56 10.36 -3.90
CA GLU A 240 3.85 10.35 -5.18
C GLU A 240 3.69 8.91 -5.69
N CYS A 241 2.44 8.48 -5.84
CA CYS A 241 2.07 7.19 -6.41
C CYS A 241 1.89 7.36 -7.91
N LEU A 242 2.90 6.95 -8.69
CA LEU A 242 2.93 7.06 -10.14
C LEU A 242 1.99 6.06 -10.83
N ASP A 243 1.71 6.31 -12.10
CA ASP A 243 0.92 5.40 -12.92
C ASP A 243 1.64 4.09 -13.19
N LEU A 244 0.85 3.05 -13.44
CA LEU A 244 1.34 1.69 -13.63
C LEU A 244 0.90 1.17 -15.00
N PRO A 245 1.78 0.48 -15.74
CA PRO A 245 1.37 -0.18 -16.96
C PRO A 245 0.50 -1.39 -16.63
N LEU A 246 -0.64 -1.51 -17.33
CA LEU A 246 -1.43 -2.72 -17.33
C LEU A 246 -0.71 -3.82 -18.10
N SER A 247 -0.88 -5.04 -17.62
CA SER A 247 -0.44 -6.28 -18.27
C SER A 247 -1.63 -7.24 -18.39
N PRO A 248 -1.53 -8.32 -19.20
CA PRO A 248 -2.57 -9.33 -19.27
C PRO A 248 -2.94 -9.93 -17.90
N GLY A 249 -1.99 -10.00 -16.96
CA GLY A 249 -2.19 -10.52 -15.61
C GLY A 249 -2.65 -9.50 -14.58
N PHE A 250 -2.65 -8.20 -14.90
CA PHE A 250 -2.76 -7.13 -13.91
C PHE A 250 -3.96 -7.26 -12.96
N LEU A 251 -5.16 -7.50 -13.51
CA LEU A 251 -6.36 -7.61 -12.67
C LEU A 251 -6.36 -8.91 -11.86
N ALA A 252 -5.89 -10.02 -12.42
CA ALA A 252 -5.77 -11.29 -11.71
C ALA A 252 -4.72 -11.28 -10.59
N ASP A 253 -3.66 -10.49 -10.75
CA ASP A 253 -2.59 -10.37 -9.76
C ASP A 253 -3.00 -9.47 -8.57
N ARG A 254 -3.99 -8.58 -8.77
CA ARG A 254 -4.38 -7.55 -7.79
C ARG A 254 -5.77 -7.78 -7.19
N ILE A 255 -6.69 -8.39 -7.94
CA ILE A 255 -8.04 -8.72 -7.49
C ILE A 255 -8.10 -10.22 -7.18
N GLU A 256 -8.21 -10.53 -5.89
CA GLU A 256 -8.31 -11.92 -5.42
C GLU A 256 -9.53 -12.63 -6.04
N GLY A 257 -9.31 -13.83 -6.59
CA GLY A 257 -10.36 -14.61 -7.25
C GLY A 257 -10.67 -14.17 -8.69
N PHE A 258 -9.99 -13.14 -9.22
CA PHE A 258 -10.18 -12.73 -10.60
C PHE A 258 -9.45 -13.71 -11.56
N ASP A 259 -10.18 -14.30 -12.50
CA ASP A 259 -9.64 -15.30 -13.41
C ASP A 259 -8.54 -14.72 -14.31
N ARG A 260 -7.41 -15.43 -14.43
CA ARG A 260 -6.26 -14.97 -15.23
C ARG A 260 -6.57 -14.93 -16.72
N GLY A 261 -7.37 -15.85 -17.24
CA GLY A 261 -7.82 -15.85 -18.63
C GLY A 261 -8.73 -14.66 -18.94
N VAL A 262 -9.70 -14.38 -18.06
CA VAL A 262 -10.57 -13.20 -18.15
C VAL A 262 -9.77 -11.90 -18.04
N SER A 263 -8.78 -11.83 -17.14
CA SER A 263 -7.88 -10.66 -17.02
C SER A 263 -7.16 -10.38 -18.34
N ALA A 264 -6.63 -11.41 -18.99
CA ALA A 264 -5.98 -11.27 -20.29
C ALA A 264 -6.97 -10.78 -21.37
N GLN A 265 -8.19 -11.32 -21.41
CA GLN A 265 -9.22 -10.88 -22.33
C GLN A 265 -9.63 -9.42 -22.10
N VAL A 266 -9.79 -9.00 -20.84
CA VAL A 266 -10.09 -7.61 -20.49
C VAL A 266 -8.97 -6.68 -20.99
N PHE A 267 -7.72 -7.02 -20.70
CA PHE A 267 -6.56 -6.23 -21.15
C PHE A 267 -6.52 -6.08 -22.69
N GLU A 268 -6.79 -7.15 -23.43
CA GLU A 268 -6.86 -7.13 -24.89
C GLU A 268 -7.96 -6.17 -25.39
N VAL A 269 -9.14 -6.17 -24.77
CA VAL A 269 -10.21 -5.22 -25.11
C VAL A 269 -9.80 -3.78 -24.80
N LEU A 270 -9.16 -3.52 -23.66
CA LEU A 270 -8.66 -2.19 -23.31
C LEU A 270 -7.65 -1.69 -24.35
N ARG A 271 -6.79 -2.58 -24.87
CA ARG A 271 -5.81 -2.27 -25.92
C ARG A 271 -6.47 -2.02 -27.27
N GLU A 272 -7.38 -2.89 -27.70
CA GLU A 272 -8.11 -2.76 -28.96
C GLU A 272 -8.90 -1.44 -29.02
N LYS A 273 -9.56 -1.07 -27.91
CA LYS A 273 -10.29 0.20 -27.80
C LYS A 273 -9.39 1.42 -27.60
N GLY A 274 -8.08 1.21 -27.50
CA GLY A 274 -7.09 2.26 -27.31
C GLY A 274 -7.20 2.99 -25.97
N PHE A 275 -7.81 2.36 -24.96
CA PHE A 275 -7.89 2.88 -23.59
C PHE A 275 -6.53 2.82 -22.88
N VAL A 276 -5.71 1.84 -23.25
CA VAL A 276 -4.29 1.81 -22.91
C VAL A 276 -3.42 2.22 -24.10
N ASP A 277 -2.22 2.72 -23.83
CA ASP A 277 -1.20 2.99 -24.84
C ASP A 277 -0.35 1.75 -25.19
N GLU A 278 0.61 1.91 -26.09
CA GLU A 278 1.49 0.82 -26.54
C GLU A 278 2.35 0.24 -25.40
N LYS A 279 2.56 1.00 -24.33
CA LYS A 279 3.33 0.60 -23.15
C LYS A 279 2.43 0.05 -22.04
N GLY A 280 1.11 -0.01 -22.26
CA GLY A 280 0.12 -0.52 -21.30
C GLY A 280 -0.42 0.53 -20.32
N TYR A 281 -0.04 1.80 -20.44
CA TYR A 281 -0.54 2.83 -19.52
C TYR A 281 -1.95 3.27 -19.89
N MET A 282 -2.78 3.45 -18.87
CA MET A 282 -4.11 4.03 -19.03
C MET A 282 -4.01 5.45 -19.57
N LYS A 283 -4.75 5.76 -20.65
CA LYS A 283 -4.77 7.10 -21.25
C LYS A 283 -5.72 8.07 -20.56
N ARG A 284 -6.67 7.55 -19.78
CA ARG A 284 -7.71 8.31 -19.08
C ARG A 284 -8.01 7.64 -17.74
N ASP A 285 -8.63 8.41 -16.86
CA ASP A 285 -9.23 7.96 -15.60
C ASP A 285 -10.05 6.66 -15.81
N GLY A 286 -9.75 5.65 -14.99
CA GLY A 286 -10.37 4.33 -15.06
C GLY A 286 -11.88 4.35 -14.80
N ARG A 287 -12.36 5.25 -13.93
CA ARG A 287 -13.79 5.48 -13.63
C ARG A 287 -14.51 6.19 -14.77
N ARG A 288 -13.78 6.96 -15.58
CA ARG A 288 -14.34 7.66 -16.76
C ARG A 288 -14.17 6.90 -18.07
N THR A 289 -13.39 5.82 -18.05
CA THR A 289 -13.17 4.97 -19.21
C THR A 289 -14.38 4.06 -19.42
N PRO A 290 -14.98 3.99 -20.61
CA PRO A 290 -16.16 3.17 -20.87
C PRO A 290 -15.80 1.68 -21.07
N TRP A 291 -15.00 1.12 -20.17
CA TRP A 291 -14.51 -0.24 -20.25
C TRP A 291 -15.64 -1.26 -20.11
N ARG A 292 -16.66 -1.00 -19.27
CA ARG A 292 -17.83 -1.88 -19.12
C ARG A 292 -18.58 -2.07 -20.44
N GLN A 293 -18.83 -0.96 -21.15
CA GLN A 293 -19.49 -1.00 -22.46
C GLN A 293 -18.63 -1.74 -23.49
N ALA A 294 -17.31 -1.54 -23.45
CA ALA A 294 -16.39 -2.24 -24.33
C ALA A 294 -16.36 -3.76 -24.09
N LEU A 295 -16.37 -4.21 -22.83
CA LEU A 295 -16.44 -5.63 -22.48
C LEU A 295 -17.75 -6.27 -22.93
N SER A 296 -18.88 -5.57 -22.73
CA SER A 296 -20.19 -6.03 -23.21
C SER A 296 -20.21 -6.25 -24.73
N GLY A 297 -19.58 -5.36 -25.51
CA GLY A 297 -19.43 -5.52 -26.97
C GLY A 297 -18.62 -6.76 -27.39
N HIS A 298 -17.78 -7.29 -26.50
CA HIS A 298 -16.99 -8.52 -26.69
C HIS A 298 -17.62 -9.75 -26.04
N LYS A 299 -18.85 -9.63 -25.51
CA LYS A 299 -19.55 -10.69 -24.77
C LYS A 299 -18.76 -11.17 -23.54
N ILE A 300 -17.92 -10.31 -22.97
CA ILE A 300 -17.25 -10.54 -21.69
C ILE A 300 -18.17 -9.96 -20.61
N SER A 301 -18.64 -10.82 -19.70
CA SER A 301 -19.43 -10.42 -18.54
C SER A 301 -18.62 -10.64 -17.28
N LEU A 302 -18.51 -9.61 -16.46
CA LEU A 302 -17.94 -9.73 -15.12
C LEU A 302 -19.07 -9.96 -14.11
N GLU A 303 -18.76 -10.65 -13.02
CA GLU A 303 -19.64 -10.64 -11.85
C GLU A 303 -19.73 -9.22 -11.28
N GLU A 304 -20.92 -8.83 -10.78
CA GLU A 304 -21.13 -7.48 -10.22
C GLU A 304 -20.18 -7.17 -9.05
N SER A 305 -19.77 -8.21 -8.30
CA SER A 305 -18.77 -8.13 -7.23
C SER A 305 -17.39 -7.67 -7.70
N LEU A 306 -17.04 -7.93 -8.96
CA LEU A 306 -15.73 -7.60 -9.53
C LEU A 306 -15.71 -6.21 -10.18
N VAL A 307 -16.88 -5.61 -10.40
CA VAL A 307 -17.01 -4.35 -11.13
C VAL A 307 -16.31 -3.20 -10.41
N THR A 308 -16.57 -3.04 -9.10
CA THR A 308 -15.92 -1.99 -8.29
C THR A 308 -14.40 -2.22 -8.16
N PRO A 309 -13.92 -3.43 -7.79
CA PRO A 309 -12.48 -3.72 -7.79
C PRO A 309 -11.79 -3.40 -9.12
N VAL A 310 -12.37 -3.79 -10.26
CA VAL A 310 -11.79 -3.47 -11.58
C VAL A 310 -11.74 -1.97 -11.81
N GLU A 311 -12.81 -1.25 -11.47
CA GLU A 311 -12.86 0.20 -11.66
C GLU A 311 -11.79 0.94 -10.86
N GLU A 312 -11.61 0.57 -9.59
CA GLU A 312 -10.59 1.15 -8.71
C GLU A 312 -9.18 0.79 -9.20
N GLU A 313 -8.95 -0.46 -9.61
CA GLU A 313 -7.64 -0.89 -10.09
C GLU A 313 -7.23 -0.24 -11.42
N LEU A 314 -8.19 0.01 -12.31
CA LEU A 314 -7.94 0.78 -13.53
C LEU A 314 -7.66 2.26 -13.23
N ASN A 315 -8.33 2.83 -12.22
CA ASN A 315 -8.11 4.20 -11.81
C ASN A 315 -6.79 4.38 -11.03
N LEU A 316 -6.43 3.39 -10.22
CA LEU A 316 -5.12 3.25 -9.58
C LEU A 316 -4.01 3.23 -10.63
N ALA A 317 -4.15 2.39 -11.66
CA ALA A 317 -3.19 2.30 -12.76
C ALA A 317 -3.03 3.61 -13.53
N TYR A 318 -4.10 4.41 -13.62
CA TYR A 318 -4.03 5.76 -14.19
C TYR A 318 -3.34 6.77 -13.26
N ALA A 319 -3.20 6.50 -11.97
CA ALA A 319 -2.70 7.40 -10.93
C ALA A 319 -3.52 8.69 -10.80
N TYR A 320 -4.82 8.55 -10.51
CA TYR A 320 -5.69 9.68 -10.18
C TYR A 320 -6.64 9.36 -9.03
N HIS A 321 -6.56 10.13 -7.93
CA HIS A 321 -7.53 10.12 -6.83
C HIS A 321 -8.00 8.71 -6.37
N GLU A 322 -7.06 7.78 -6.17
CA GLU A 322 -7.35 6.43 -5.69
C GLU A 322 -6.61 6.09 -4.39
N MET A 323 -7.29 5.38 -3.49
CA MET A 323 -6.64 4.80 -2.31
C MET A 323 -5.64 3.74 -2.76
N THR A 324 -4.51 3.59 -2.06
CA THR A 324 -3.49 2.66 -2.53
C THR A 324 -2.68 1.97 -1.43
N SER A 325 -2.32 0.72 -1.70
CA SER A 325 -1.44 -0.10 -0.92
C SER A 325 -0.02 -0.19 -1.52
N LEU A 326 0.22 0.39 -2.71
CA LEU A 326 1.49 0.30 -3.43
C LEU A 326 2.68 0.79 -2.61
N GLN A 327 2.46 1.80 -1.76
CA GLN A 327 3.48 2.41 -0.90
C GLN A 327 3.33 2.02 0.57
N SER A 328 2.71 0.86 0.85
CA SER A 328 2.47 0.39 2.22
C SER A 328 3.75 0.38 3.05
N GLU A 329 4.88 -0.10 2.51
CA GLU A 329 6.14 -0.13 3.25
C GLU A 329 6.54 1.27 3.75
N GLN A 330 6.52 2.27 2.88
CA GLN A 330 6.86 3.65 3.23
C GLN A 330 5.86 4.25 4.22
N ILE A 331 4.56 3.99 4.02
CA ILE A 331 3.48 4.42 4.93
C ILE A 331 3.70 3.87 6.34
N PHE A 332 3.98 2.57 6.47
CA PHE A 332 4.17 1.95 7.78
C PHE A 332 5.52 2.29 8.40
N ASN A 333 6.56 2.51 7.60
CA ASN A 333 7.84 3.02 8.08
C ASN A 333 7.67 4.44 8.67
N TRP A 334 6.83 5.29 8.05
CA TRP A 334 6.46 6.60 8.60
C TRP A 334 5.77 6.47 9.96
N PHE A 335 4.80 5.57 10.10
CA PHE A 335 4.18 5.35 11.41
C PHE A 335 5.22 4.89 12.43
N GLU A 336 6.01 3.87 12.09
CA GLU A 336 7.02 3.27 12.97
C GLU A 336 8.11 4.27 13.40
N SER A 337 8.50 5.22 12.55
CA SER A 337 9.51 6.23 12.90
C SER A 337 9.01 7.29 13.88
N HIS A 338 7.71 7.36 14.14
CA HIS A 338 7.07 8.38 14.99
C HIS A 338 6.38 7.80 16.22
N MET A 339 6.59 6.52 16.53
CA MET A 339 5.98 5.84 17.70
C MET A 339 6.70 6.09 19.03
N GLY A 340 7.80 6.84 19.04
CA GLY A 340 8.76 6.94 20.15
C GLY A 340 8.88 8.33 20.75
#